data_AF-A0A2E0M8E0-F1
#
_entry.id   AF-A0A2E0M8E0-F1
#
_cell.length_a   1.000
_cell.length_b   1.000
_cell.length_c   1.000
_cell.angle_alpha   90.00
_cell.angle_beta   90.00
_cell.angle_gamma   90.00
#
_symmetry.space_group_name_H-M   'P 1'
#
loop_
_entity.id
_entity.type
_entity.pdbx_description
1 polymer ?
#
loop_
_entity_poly.entity_id
_entity_poly.type
_entity_poly.pdbx_seq_one_letter_code
_entity_poly.pdbx_strand_id
1 'polypeptide(L)'
;MEHHISDWDEISNLFAEMFQNLGEVERSTNVLSFSSTKPHVTTAIMLTNDGQLVASMPLHNIDSRFERVIFDDSLESIRLIGPTFDYTFTIPTELLQLRL
;
A
#
# COMPACT_ATOMS: atom_id res chain seq x y z
N MET A 1 11.56 2.89 6.32
CA MET A 1 10.89 2.90 7.65
C MET A 1 10.11 1.60 7.88
N GLU A 2 10.30 0.90 8.99
CA GLU A 2 9.67 -0.40 9.29
C GLU A 2 8.67 -0.32 10.45
N HIS A 3 7.52 -0.99 10.31
CA HIS A 3 6.43 -1.03 11.28
C HIS A 3 5.90 -2.46 11.44
N HIS A 4 5.49 -2.82 12.66
CA HIS A 4 4.68 -4.01 12.88
C HIS A 4 3.20 -3.67 12.61
N ILE A 5 2.38 -4.66 12.23
CA ILE A 5 0.96 -4.42 11.89
C ILE A 5 0.15 -3.80 13.05
N SER A 6 0.60 -4.00 14.30
CA SER A 6 0.01 -3.34 15.48
C SER A 6 0.15 -1.81 15.45
N ASP A 7 1.08 -1.27 14.68
CA ASP A 7 1.35 0.17 14.56
C ASP A 7 0.44 0.81 13.50
N TRP A 8 -0.84 0.41 13.48
CA TRP A 8 -1.76 0.69 12.38
C TRP A 8 -1.99 2.18 12.13
N ASP A 9 -2.04 3.00 13.18
CA ASP A 9 -2.22 4.44 13.04
C ASP A 9 -1.04 5.09 12.30
N GLU A 10 0.19 4.65 12.59
CA GLU A 10 1.39 5.16 11.91
C GLU A 10 1.45 4.67 10.47
N ILE A 11 1.13 3.40 10.23
CA ILE A 11 0.99 2.83 8.88
C ILE A 11 -0.05 3.62 8.08
N SER A 12 -1.18 3.99 8.70
CA SER A 12 -2.24 4.77 8.06
C SER A 12 -1.77 6.17 7.64
N ASN A 13 -0.98 6.83 8.50
CA ASN A 13 -0.41 8.15 8.20
C ASN A 13 0.58 8.08 7.03
N LEU A 14 1.55 7.16 7.09
CA LEU A 14 2.55 6.98 6.04
C LEU A 14 1.91 6.51 4.72
N PHE A 15 0.87 5.67 4.78
CA PHE A 15 0.14 5.26 3.58
C PHE A 15 -0.55 6.45 2.92
N ALA A 16 -1.20 7.33 3.69
CA ALA A 16 -1.82 8.53 3.13
C ALA A 16 -0.80 9.51 2.56
N GLU A 17 0.35 9.67 3.22
CA GLU A 17 1.46 10.49 2.72
C GLU A 17 2.03 9.92 1.42
N MET A 18 2.27 8.61 1.38
CA MET A 18 2.73 7.87 0.20
C MET A 18 1.79 8.02 -1.00
N PHE A 19 0.47 8.15 -0.81
CA PHE A 19 -0.46 8.29 -1.94
C PHE A 19 -1.01 9.71 -2.12
N GLN A 20 -0.46 10.68 -1.39
CA GLN A 20 -0.93 12.06 -1.44
C GLN A 20 -0.85 12.62 -2.87
N ASN A 21 -1.96 13.16 -3.35
CA ASN A 21 -2.13 13.73 -4.71
C ASN A 21 -1.95 12.75 -5.88
N LEU A 22 -1.91 11.44 -5.64
CA LEU A 22 -1.73 10.43 -6.69
C LEU A 22 -3.03 9.76 -7.14
N GLY A 23 -4.13 9.99 -6.43
CA GLY A 23 -5.42 9.34 -6.65
C GLY A 23 -6.32 9.44 -5.42
N GLU A 24 -7.24 8.51 -5.29
CA GLU A 24 -8.15 8.43 -4.15
C GLU A 24 -7.54 7.55 -3.05
N VAL A 25 -7.50 8.08 -1.83
CA VAL A 25 -7.03 7.37 -0.63
C VAL A 25 -8.17 7.27 0.36
N GLU A 26 -8.52 6.05 0.74
CA GLU A 26 -9.46 5.77 1.83
C GLU A 26 -8.72 5.34 3.08
N ARG A 27 -9.11 5.90 4.23
CA ARG A 27 -8.63 5.51 5.54
C ARG A 27 -9.80 5.22 6.46
N SER A 28 -9.81 4.02 7.01
CA SER A 28 -10.73 3.61 8.08
C SER A 28 -9.95 2.87 9.18
N THR A 29 -10.63 2.56 10.27
CA THR A 29 -10.04 1.80 11.39
C THR A 29 -9.48 0.45 10.95
N ASN A 30 -10.05 -0.17 9.91
CA ASN A 30 -9.72 -1.53 9.52
C ASN A 30 -9.12 -1.67 8.12
N VAL A 31 -9.27 -0.65 7.28
CA VAL A 31 -8.92 -0.70 5.86
C VAL A 31 -8.20 0.57 5.45
N LEU A 32 -7.11 0.41 4.70
CA LEU A 32 -6.46 1.44 3.91
C LEU A 32 -6.59 1.06 2.44
N SER A 33 -6.95 2.00 1.59
CA SER A 33 -6.99 1.74 0.15
C SER A 33 -6.48 2.92 -0.66
N PHE A 34 -5.87 2.60 -1.79
CA PHE A 34 -5.50 3.55 -2.82
C PHE A 34 -6.03 3.06 -4.16
N SER A 35 -6.54 3.98 -4.97
CA SER A 35 -6.81 3.75 -6.38
C SER A 35 -6.42 4.95 -7.22
N SER A 36 -5.75 4.71 -8.34
CA SER A 36 -5.45 5.76 -9.31
C SER A 36 -6.71 6.21 -10.05
N THR A 37 -6.75 7.49 -10.41
CA THR A 37 -7.86 8.07 -11.18
C THR A 37 -7.50 8.15 -12.66
N LYS A 38 -8.50 7.98 -13.53
CA LYS A 38 -8.34 8.17 -14.99
C LYS A 38 -7.82 9.59 -15.28
N PRO A 39 -7.03 9.80 -16.36
CA PRO A 39 -6.65 8.86 -17.41
C PRO A 39 -5.39 8.03 -17.12
N HIS A 40 -4.87 8.07 -15.89
CA HIS A 40 -3.61 7.42 -15.52
C HIS A 40 -3.72 5.90 -15.50
N VAL A 41 -2.57 5.23 -15.42
CA VAL A 41 -2.47 3.76 -15.32
C VAL A 41 -3.36 3.24 -14.19
N THR A 42 -4.23 2.28 -14.49
CA THR A 42 -5.12 1.66 -13.48
C THR A 42 -4.29 0.85 -12.50
N THR A 43 -4.19 1.31 -11.26
CA THR A 43 -3.53 0.60 -10.18
C THR A 43 -4.27 0.85 -8.87
N ALA A 44 -4.39 -0.20 -8.06
CA ALA A 44 -5.01 -0.11 -6.75
C ALA A 44 -4.36 -1.11 -5.78
N ILE A 45 -4.31 -0.71 -4.53
CA ILE A 45 -3.85 -1.52 -3.40
C ILE A 45 -4.76 -1.26 -2.20
N MET A 46 -5.12 -2.33 -1.49
CA MET A 46 -5.90 -2.28 -0.27
C MET A 46 -5.24 -3.17 0.78
N LEU A 47 -5.09 -2.63 1.98
CA LEU A 47 -4.53 -3.29 3.15
C LEU A 47 -5.60 -3.34 4.24
N THR A 48 -5.65 -4.45 4.97
CA THR A 48 -6.46 -4.54 6.18
C THR A 48 -5.58 -4.60 7.43
N ASN A 49 -6.10 -4.15 8.57
CA ASN A 49 -5.38 -4.19 9.84
C ASN A 49 -5.17 -5.61 10.40
N ASP A 50 -5.77 -6.63 9.77
CA ASP A 50 -5.55 -8.04 10.07
C ASP A 50 -4.58 -8.73 9.09
N GLY A 51 -3.96 -7.95 8.21
CA GLY A 51 -2.82 -8.36 7.38
C GLY A 51 -3.17 -8.81 5.97
N GLN A 52 -4.39 -8.61 5.50
CA GLN A 52 -4.79 -8.99 4.15
C GLN A 52 -4.38 -7.90 3.14
N LEU A 53 -3.89 -8.35 1.99
CA LEU A 53 -3.60 -7.51 0.83
C LEU A 53 -4.59 -7.85 -0.29
N VAL A 54 -5.22 -6.82 -0.85
CA VAL A 54 -5.91 -6.90 -2.13
C VAL A 54 -5.23 -5.93 -3.09
N ALA A 55 -4.59 -6.44 -4.13
CA ALA A 55 -3.99 -5.62 -5.18
C ALA A 55 -4.68 -5.90 -6.52
N SER A 56 -4.76 -4.91 -7.41
CA SER A 56 -5.41 -5.03 -8.73
C SER A 56 -4.64 -5.88 -9.75
N MET A 57 -3.63 -6.63 -9.32
CA MET A 57 -2.90 -7.61 -10.12
C MET A 57 -3.17 -9.02 -9.59
N PRO A 58 -3.17 -10.06 -10.43
CA PRO A 58 -3.51 -11.42 -10.01
C PRO A 58 -2.42 -11.95 -9.07
N LEU A 59 -2.57 -11.67 -7.78
CA LEU A 59 -1.93 -12.43 -6.74
C LEU A 59 -2.77 -13.71 -6.64
N HIS A 60 -2.18 -14.83 -7.03
CA HIS A 60 -2.71 -16.16 -6.71
C HIS A 60 -3.11 -16.19 -5.23
N ASN A 61 -4.15 -16.94 -4.86
CA ASN A 61 -4.62 -17.16 -3.48
C ASN A 61 -3.48 -17.62 -2.56
N ILE A 62 -2.61 -16.72 -2.15
CA ILE A 62 -1.68 -16.93 -1.06
C ILE A 62 -2.46 -16.43 0.14
N ASP A 63 -2.94 -17.37 0.93
CA ASP A 63 -3.55 -17.16 2.24
C ASP A 63 -2.45 -16.70 3.22
N SER A 64 -1.84 -15.55 2.91
CA SER A 64 -0.71 -15.00 3.62
C SER A 64 -1.06 -13.62 4.12
N ARG A 65 -1.11 -13.51 5.44
CA ARG A 65 -1.23 -12.24 6.13
C ARG A 65 0.15 -11.62 6.29
N PHE A 66 0.30 -10.33 6.01
CA PHE A 66 1.49 -9.59 6.40
C PHE A 66 1.46 -9.28 7.89
N GLU A 67 2.63 -9.25 8.51
CA GLU A 67 2.86 -8.89 9.91
C GLU A 67 3.71 -7.63 10.03
N ARG A 68 4.47 -7.31 8.98
CA ARG A 68 5.37 -6.16 8.90
C ARG A 68 5.15 -5.38 7.62
N VAL A 69 5.26 -4.06 7.74
CA VAL A 69 5.17 -3.08 6.66
C VAL A 69 6.44 -2.26 6.63
N ILE A 70 7.06 -2.15 5.46
CA ILE A 70 8.27 -1.37 5.26
C ILE A 70 8.00 -0.36 4.15
N PHE A 71 7.93 0.92 4.52
CA PHE A 71 7.92 2.02 3.57
C PHE A 71 9.34 2.35 3.16
N ASP A 72 9.58 2.55 1.87
CA ASP A 72 10.84 3.14 1.40
C ASP A 72 10.95 4.60 1.87
N ASP A 73 12.17 5.10 2.05
CA ASP A 73 12.43 6.45 2.57
C ASP A 73 11.88 7.56 1.65
N SER A 74 11.74 7.29 0.35
CA SER A 74 11.13 8.21 -0.62
C SER A 74 9.59 8.14 -0.68
N LEU A 75 8.98 7.19 0.05
CA LEU A 75 7.55 6.89 -0.03
C LEU A 75 7.09 6.61 -1.48
N GLU A 76 7.91 5.90 -2.24
CA GLU A 76 7.60 5.45 -3.61
C GLU A 76 7.30 3.95 -3.68
N SER A 77 7.67 3.19 -2.65
CA SER A 77 7.35 1.78 -2.53
C SER A 77 7.03 1.37 -1.09
N ILE A 78 6.24 0.30 -0.98
CA ILE A 78 5.84 -0.32 0.28
C ILE A 78 6.01 -1.84 0.14
N ARG A 79 6.76 -2.42 1.08
CA ARG A 79 6.98 -3.87 1.17
C ARG A 79 6.20 -4.44 2.34
N LEU A 80 5.49 -5.53 2.09
CA LEU A 80 4.61 -6.22 3.02
C LEU A 80 5.19 -7.62 3.24
N ILE A 81 5.50 -7.94 4.50
CA ILE A 81 6.19 -9.18 4.87
C ILE A 81 5.32 -9.97 5.84
N GLY A 82 5.11 -11.24 5.54
CA GLY A 82 4.50 -12.24 6.41
C GLY A 82 5.30 -13.56 6.37
N PRO A 83 4.85 -14.60 7.07
CA PRO A 83 5.61 -15.86 7.21
C PRO A 83 5.95 -16.56 5.89
N THR A 84 5.07 -16.45 4.90
CA THR A 84 5.18 -17.09 3.57
C THR A 84 5.03 -16.08 2.44
N PHE A 85 5.13 -14.79 2.76
CA PHE A 85 4.74 -13.70 1.88
C PHE A 85 5.71 -12.54 1.98
N ASP A 86 6.12 -12.06 0.83
CA ASP A 86 7.04 -10.95 0.69
C ASP A 86 6.70 -10.25 -0.62
N TYR A 87 5.97 -9.15 -0.52
CA TYR A 87 5.44 -8.45 -1.66
C TYR A 87 5.84 -6.98 -1.59
N THR A 88 6.33 -6.45 -2.71
CA THR A 88 6.61 -5.02 -2.84
C THR A 88 5.66 -4.42 -3.86
N PHE A 89 4.92 -3.40 -3.42
CA PHE A 89 4.19 -2.50 -4.29
C PHE A 89 5.03 -1.27 -4.56
N THR A 90 5.26 -0.96 -5.83
CA THR A 90 5.97 0.24 -6.27
C THR A 90 4.99 1.12 -7.03
N ILE A 91 4.94 2.41 -6.68
CA ILE A 91 4.12 3.39 -7.39
C ILE A 91 4.66 3.50 -8.83
N PRO A 92 3.81 3.35 -9.86
CA PRO A 92 4.21 3.57 -11.24
C PRO A 92 4.79 4.97 -11.46
N THR A 93 5.88 5.07 -12.22
CA THR A 93 6.57 6.35 -12.50
C THR A 93 5.64 7.40 -13.10
N GLU A 94 4.65 6.99 -13.89
CA GLU A 94 3.63 7.87 -14.48
C GLU A 94 2.76 8.56 -13.43
N LEU A 95 2.53 7.92 -12.27
CA LEU A 95 1.84 8.54 -11.15
C LEU A 95 2.78 9.43 -10.35
N LEU A 96 4.04 9.02 -10.15
CA LEU A 96 5.03 9.84 -9.44
C LEU A 96 5.25 11.21 -10.08
N GLN A 97 5.07 11.32 -11.42
CA GLN A 97 5.10 12.59 -12.14
C GLN A 97 4.03 13.60 -11.69
N LEU A 98 2.98 13.18 -10.97
CA LEU A 98 1.94 14.05 -10.43
C LEU A 98 2.36 14.79 -9.15
N ARG A 99 3.49 14.40 -8.52
CA ARG A 99 4.05 15.08 -7.33
C ARG A 99 4.90 16.31 -7.68
N LEU A 100 5.11 16.58 -8.97
CA LEU A 100 5.99 17.64 -9.50
C LEU A 100 5.39 19.05 -9.33
#